data_AF-A0A7J6SSA1-F1
#
_entry.id   AF-A0A7J6SSA1-F1
#
_cell.length_a   1.000
_cell.length_b   1.000
_cell.length_c   1.000
_cell.angle_alpha   90.00
_cell.angle_beta   90.00
_cell.angle_gamma   90.00
#
_symmetry.space_group_name_H-M   'P 1'
#
loop_
_entity.id
_entity.type
_entity.pdbx_description
1 polymer ?
#
loop_
_entity_poly.entity_id
_entity_poly.type
_entity_poly.pdbx_seq_one_letter_code
_entity_poly.pdbx_strand_id
1 'polypeptide(L)'
;MVNQIPSLLEAFKRYAKEQDVEQYNKLEEVMLDGLSIPVLGDLSFLKDCSVGFLSLSNCQVGAIDHPFPEGTKIERLELNSNNLADKKSLEALGNLKDSLQELHLANNKFADLDALSPIHSLVNIRILNLIDNPVGGVDDDTQLAKATYREGLLKALPNLQALDGLDRNGEQVVFEDSEPEDDEEEYSSESEEEEDGQEEEEDDEEEDEKDDEDESPPNAKRRKTDAAAAE
;
A
#
# COMPACT_ATOMS: atom_id res chain seq x y z
N MET A 1 -2.23 23.46 -9.39
CA MET A 1 -3.56 23.63 -8.77
C MET A 1 -4.13 22.24 -8.62
N VAL A 2 -4.47 21.83 -7.40
CA VAL A 2 -5.13 20.53 -7.19
C VAL A 2 -6.46 20.60 -7.94
N ASN A 3 -6.70 19.69 -8.89
CA ASN A 3 -7.97 19.58 -9.60
C ASN A 3 -9.01 18.99 -8.64
N GLN A 4 -9.44 19.79 -7.66
CA GLN A 4 -10.45 19.40 -6.70
C GLN A 4 -11.77 19.23 -7.43
N ILE A 5 -12.35 18.04 -7.34
CA ILE A 5 -13.64 17.73 -7.94
C ILE A 5 -14.67 17.68 -6.81
N PRO A 6 -15.84 18.34 -6.97
CA PRO A 6 -16.83 18.44 -5.90
C PRO A 6 -17.48 17.11 -5.52
N SER A 7 -17.52 16.13 -6.43
CA SER A 7 -18.10 14.81 -6.16
C SER A 7 -17.63 13.76 -7.16
N LEU A 8 -17.78 12.49 -6.77
CA LEU A 8 -17.50 11.36 -7.67
C LEU A 8 -18.36 11.40 -8.94
N LEU A 9 -19.62 11.84 -8.84
CA LEU A 9 -20.51 12.00 -10.00
C LEU A 9 -19.93 12.97 -11.04
N GLU A 10 -19.35 14.08 -10.60
CA GLU A 10 -18.76 15.05 -11.52
C GLU A 10 -17.47 14.52 -12.15
N ALA A 11 -16.69 13.72 -11.41
CA ALA A 11 -15.54 13.00 -11.95
C ALA A 11 -15.97 12.00 -13.04
N PHE A 12 -17.03 11.22 -12.81
CA PHE A 12 -17.60 10.30 -13.80
C PHE A 12 -18.06 11.01 -15.07
N LYS A 13 -18.77 12.15 -14.96
CA LYS A 13 -19.21 12.92 -16.12
C LYS A 13 -18.03 13.48 -16.91
N ARG A 14 -17.01 13.96 -16.22
CA ARG A 14 -15.79 14.47 -16.84
C ARG A 14 -15.05 13.36 -17.57
N TYR A 15 -14.86 12.21 -16.93
CA TYR A 15 -14.23 11.04 -17.55
C TYR A 15 -15.00 10.55 -18.76
N ALA A 16 -16.33 10.45 -18.67
CA ALA A 16 -17.18 10.09 -19.82
C ALA A 16 -16.98 11.05 -21.01
N LYS A 17 -16.88 12.35 -20.74
CA LYS A 17 -16.62 13.37 -21.77
C LYS A 17 -15.21 13.25 -22.36
N GLU A 18 -14.22 12.92 -21.55
CA GLU A 18 -12.83 12.70 -22.00
C GLU A 18 -12.70 11.43 -22.86
N GLN A 19 -13.50 10.40 -22.57
CA GLN A 19 -13.58 9.15 -23.34
C GLN A 19 -14.58 9.20 -24.52
N ASP A 20 -15.16 10.36 -24.83
CA ASP A 20 -16.18 10.55 -25.88
C ASP A 20 -17.42 9.62 -25.73
N VAL A 21 -17.79 9.32 -24.49
CA VAL A 21 -18.97 8.51 -24.15
C VAL A 21 -20.15 9.42 -23.81
N GLU A 22 -21.24 9.32 -24.57
CA GLU A 22 -22.42 10.17 -24.42
C GLU A 22 -23.08 10.08 -23.02
N GLN A 23 -23.00 8.93 -22.37
CA GLN A 23 -23.62 8.66 -21.07
C GLN A 23 -22.67 7.93 -20.14
N TYR A 24 -22.33 8.54 -19.01
CA TYR A 24 -21.40 7.97 -18.02
C TYR A 24 -21.85 6.62 -17.43
N ASN A 25 -23.14 6.29 -17.52
CA ASN A 25 -23.69 5.02 -17.02
C ASN A 25 -23.26 3.80 -17.84
N LYS A 26 -22.78 4.00 -19.07
CA LYS A 26 -22.28 2.93 -19.96
C LYS A 26 -20.80 2.62 -19.76
N LEU A 27 -20.11 3.37 -18.90
CA LEU A 27 -18.70 3.10 -18.61
C LEU A 27 -18.59 1.77 -17.86
N GLU A 28 -17.74 0.89 -18.36
CA GLU A 28 -17.41 -0.39 -17.73
C GLU A 28 -16.13 -0.27 -16.89
N GLU A 29 -15.20 0.58 -17.33
CA GLU A 29 -13.92 0.84 -16.67
C GLU A 29 -13.72 2.35 -16.49
N VAL A 30 -13.43 2.77 -15.26
CA VAL A 30 -13.30 4.18 -14.91
C VAL A 30 -12.04 4.38 -14.06
N MET A 31 -11.05 5.07 -14.62
CA MET A 31 -9.82 5.45 -13.91
C MET A 31 -9.85 6.95 -13.59
N LEU A 32 -9.95 7.28 -12.31
CA LEU A 32 -10.10 8.64 -11.80
C LEU A 32 -8.89 9.08 -10.96
N ASP A 33 -7.73 8.49 -11.23
CA ASP A 33 -6.54 8.65 -10.40
C ASP A 33 -6.04 10.09 -10.34
N GLY A 34 -5.51 10.47 -9.17
CA GLY A 34 -4.95 11.80 -8.93
C GLY A 34 -5.97 12.93 -8.83
N LEU A 35 -7.28 12.64 -8.91
CA LEU A 35 -8.34 13.62 -8.70
C LEU A 35 -8.59 13.83 -7.21
N SER A 36 -8.56 15.08 -6.73
CA SER A 36 -8.82 15.32 -5.31
C SER A 36 -10.31 15.25 -5.01
N ILE A 37 -10.72 14.13 -4.39
CA ILE A 37 -12.08 13.82 -3.94
C ILE A 37 -12.01 13.39 -2.47
N PRO A 38 -11.91 14.33 -1.52
CA PRO A 38 -11.66 13.99 -0.11
C PRO A 38 -12.77 13.15 0.55
N VAL A 39 -13.99 13.21 0.03
CA VAL A 39 -15.14 12.46 0.55
C VAL A 39 -15.93 11.87 -0.60
N LEU A 40 -16.13 10.55 -0.57
CA LEU A 40 -17.10 9.89 -1.43
C LEU A 40 -18.49 10.10 -0.83
N GLY A 41 -19.16 11.16 -1.31
CA GLY A 41 -20.49 11.57 -0.89
C GLY A 41 -21.58 10.68 -1.50
N ASP A 42 -22.55 11.28 -2.21
CA ASP A 42 -23.66 10.52 -2.79
C ASP A 42 -23.19 9.58 -3.91
N LEU A 43 -23.36 8.27 -3.67
CA LEU A 43 -23.03 7.18 -4.59
C LEU A 43 -24.25 6.61 -5.31
N SER A 44 -25.45 7.18 -5.11
CA SER A 44 -26.72 6.65 -5.63
C SER A 44 -26.72 6.44 -7.15
N PHE A 45 -25.96 7.27 -7.88
CA PHE A 45 -25.86 7.19 -9.34
C PHE A 45 -25.19 5.89 -9.85
N LEU A 46 -24.39 5.21 -9.01
CA LEU A 46 -23.72 3.96 -9.38
C LEU A 46 -24.67 2.80 -9.61
N LYS A 47 -25.91 2.87 -9.07
CA LYS A 47 -26.94 1.85 -9.26
C LYS A 47 -27.27 1.61 -10.74
N ASP A 48 -27.26 2.68 -11.53
CA ASP A 48 -27.60 2.64 -12.95
C ASP A 48 -26.35 2.50 -13.84
N CYS A 49 -25.16 2.39 -13.25
CA CYS A 49 -23.89 2.29 -13.97
C CYS A 49 -23.50 0.82 -14.20
N SER A 50 -22.85 0.55 -15.33
CA SER A 50 -22.29 -0.77 -15.67
C SER A 50 -20.82 -0.93 -15.25
N VAL A 51 -20.30 -0.05 -14.40
CA VAL A 51 -18.89 -0.03 -14.02
C VAL A 51 -18.50 -1.31 -13.27
N GLY A 52 -17.59 -2.08 -13.87
CA GLY A 52 -16.95 -3.26 -13.28
C GLY A 52 -15.60 -2.93 -12.66
N PHE A 53 -14.87 -1.95 -13.21
CA PHE A 53 -13.60 -1.49 -12.68
C PHE A 53 -13.64 0.01 -12.35
N LEU A 54 -13.33 0.34 -11.09
CA LEU A 54 -13.22 1.72 -10.63
C LEU A 54 -11.87 1.93 -9.91
N SER A 55 -11.01 2.78 -10.48
CA SER A 55 -9.80 3.25 -9.82
C SER A 55 -9.93 4.69 -9.34
N LEU A 56 -9.61 4.88 -8.07
CA LEU A 56 -9.61 6.13 -7.32
C LEU A 56 -8.29 6.27 -6.56
N SER A 57 -7.19 5.89 -7.19
CA SER A 57 -5.86 5.91 -6.59
C SER A 57 -5.35 7.34 -6.47
N ASN A 58 -4.70 7.67 -5.35
CA ASN A 58 -4.17 9.01 -5.08
C ASN A 58 -5.24 10.13 -5.16
N CYS A 59 -6.46 9.83 -4.73
CA CYS A 59 -7.58 10.77 -4.77
C CYS A 59 -7.80 11.55 -3.47
N GLN A 60 -6.94 11.34 -2.47
CA GLN A 60 -7.01 11.94 -1.13
C GLN A 60 -8.31 11.60 -0.38
N VAL A 61 -8.98 10.50 -0.73
CA VAL A 61 -10.23 10.05 -0.10
C VAL A 61 -9.97 9.77 1.37
N GLY A 62 -10.61 10.54 2.26
CA GLY A 62 -10.54 10.36 3.71
C GLY A 62 -11.75 9.62 4.28
N ALA A 63 -12.90 9.67 3.60
CA ALA A 63 -14.12 9.03 4.06
C ALA A 63 -15.05 8.62 2.92
N ILE A 64 -15.81 7.55 3.16
CA ILE A 64 -16.95 7.11 2.33
C ILE A 64 -18.21 7.30 3.17
N ASP A 65 -18.99 8.35 2.86
CA ASP A 65 -20.07 8.79 3.75
C ASP A 65 -21.37 8.02 3.57
N HIS A 66 -21.61 7.51 2.36
CA HIS A 66 -22.79 6.75 2.01
C HIS A 66 -22.43 5.35 1.51
N PRO A 67 -23.24 4.33 1.85
CA PRO A 67 -23.03 2.99 1.32
C PRO A 67 -23.19 2.98 -0.19
N PHE A 68 -22.43 2.10 -0.85
CA PHE A 68 -22.65 1.81 -2.26
C PHE A 68 -24.09 1.31 -2.47
N PRO A 69 -24.76 1.66 -3.57
CA PRO A 69 -26.11 1.16 -3.84
C PRO A 69 -26.13 -0.38 -3.95
N GLU A 70 -27.19 -1.02 -3.44
CA GLU A 70 -27.41 -2.45 -3.68
C GLU A 70 -27.51 -2.73 -5.19
N GLY A 71 -26.84 -3.79 -5.64
CA GLY A 71 -26.79 -4.18 -7.06
C GLY A 71 -25.72 -3.46 -7.88
N THR A 72 -24.84 -2.68 -7.24
CA THR A 72 -23.64 -2.13 -7.90
C THR A 72 -22.75 -3.27 -8.41
N LYS A 73 -22.26 -3.13 -9.65
CA LYS A 73 -21.56 -4.20 -10.39
C LYS A 73 -20.04 -4.14 -10.32
N ILE A 74 -19.48 -3.32 -9.44
CA ILE A 74 -18.02 -3.16 -9.32
C ILE A 74 -17.40 -4.48 -8.86
N GLU A 75 -16.51 -5.02 -9.68
CA GLU A 75 -15.74 -6.25 -9.45
C GLU A 75 -14.33 -5.93 -8.93
N ARG A 76 -13.70 -4.86 -9.45
CA ARG A 76 -12.39 -4.35 -9.00
C ARG A 76 -12.51 -2.90 -8.54
N LEU A 77 -12.13 -2.64 -7.28
CA LEU A 77 -12.09 -1.31 -6.68
C LEU A 77 -10.68 -1.00 -6.18
N GLU A 78 -10.07 0.04 -6.73
CA GLU A 78 -8.77 0.55 -6.31
C GLU A 78 -8.91 1.87 -5.58
N LEU A 79 -8.42 1.91 -4.35
CA LEU A 79 -8.41 3.05 -3.45
C LEU A 79 -7.00 3.24 -2.87
N ASN A 80 -5.98 2.90 -3.65
CA ASN A 80 -4.58 3.00 -3.23
C ASN A 80 -4.17 4.45 -2.95
N SER A 81 -3.22 4.65 -2.03
CA SER A 81 -2.66 5.97 -1.69
C SER A 81 -3.74 7.00 -1.33
N ASN A 82 -4.66 6.63 -0.46
CA ASN A 82 -5.71 7.50 0.07
C ASN A 82 -5.54 7.71 1.59
N ASN A 83 -6.50 8.37 2.23
CA ASN A 83 -6.47 8.73 3.65
C ASN A 83 -7.52 7.97 4.47
N LEU A 84 -7.97 6.79 4.01
CA LEU A 84 -8.97 6.00 4.72
C LEU A 84 -8.37 5.42 6.00
N ALA A 85 -9.01 5.67 7.13
CA ALA A 85 -8.56 5.19 8.43
C ALA A 85 -9.67 4.50 9.23
N ASP A 86 -10.92 4.74 8.86
CA ASP A 86 -12.07 4.40 9.69
C ASP A 86 -12.86 3.19 9.19
N LYS A 87 -13.50 2.54 10.15
CA LYS A 87 -14.39 1.40 9.96
C LYS A 87 -15.63 1.76 9.13
N LYS A 88 -16.19 2.97 9.33
CA LYS A 88 -17.43 3.43 8.69
C LYS A 88 -17.30 3.43 7.16
N SER A 89 -16.13 3.82 6.65
CA SER A 89 -15.84 3.84 5.22
C SER A 89 -15.81 2.43 4.64
N LEU A 90 -15.32 1.43 5.39
CA LEU A 90 -15.35 0.04 4.96
C LEU A 90 -16.76 -0.58 5.09
N GLU A 91 -17.57 -0.15 6.06
CA GLU A 91 -18.99 -0.55 6.15
C GLU A 91 -19.78 -0.11 4.91
N ALA A 92 -19.44 1.04 4.32
CA ALA A 92 -20.06 1.52 3.09
C ALA A 92 -19.85 0.56 1.89
N LEU A 93 -18.79 -0.25 1.91
CA LEU A 93 -18.52 -1.26 0.87
C LEU A 93 -19.38 -2.51 1.00
N GLY A 94 -20.08 -2.73 2.14
CA GLY A 94 -20.78 -3.98 2.42
C GLY A 94 -21.87 -4.37 1.40
N ASN A 95 -22.42 -3.40 0.67
CA ASN A 95 -23.38 -3.65 -0.42
C ASN A 95 -22.74 -4.18 -1.71
N LEU A 96 -21.41 -4.20 -1.79
CA LEU A 96 -20.63 -4.78 -2.89
C LEU A 96 -20.28 -6.26 -2.68
N LYS A 97 -20.72 -6.88 -1.58
CA LYS A 97 -20.39 -8.27 -1.21
C LYS A 97 -20.66 -9.31 -2.31
N ASP A 98 -21.63 -9.03 -3.19
CA ASP A 98 -22.08 -9.96 -4.23
C ASP A 98 -21.28 -9.79 -5.54
N SER A 99 -20.63 -8.65 -5.75
CA SER A 99 -19.91 -8.29 -6.99
C SER A 99 -18.41 -8.14 -6.82
N LEU A 100 -17.95 -7.56 -5.70
CA LEU A 100 -16.55 -7.21 -5.50
C LEU A 100 -15.68 -8.44 -5.29
N GLN A 101 -14.66 -8.57 -6.16
CA GLN A 101 -13.68 -9.64 -6.15
C GLN A 101 -12.28 -9.13 -5.82
N GLU A 102 -11.99 -7.87 -6.13
CA GLU A 102 -10.66 -7.29 -5.96
C GLU A 102 -10.75 -5.92 -5.27
N LEU A 103 -10.02 -5.77 -4.17
CA LEU A 103 -10.01 -4.56 -3.37
C LEU A 103 -8.57 -4.16 -3.05
N HIS A 104 -8.16 -3.01 -3.58
CA HIS A 104 -6.83 -2.47 -3.34
C HIS A 104 -6.94 -1.23 -2.45
N LEU A 105 -6.35 -1.32 -1.25
CA LEU A 105 -6.35 -0.31 -0.21
C LEU A 105 -4.90 0.00 0.24
N ALA A 106 -3.91 -0.25 -0.60
CA ALA A 106 -2.51 -0.03 -0.25
C ALA A 106 -2.26 1.45 0.09
N ASN A 107 -1.32 1.72 1.01
CA ASN A 107 -0.94 3.06 1.45
C ASN A 107 -2.15 3.91 1.93
N ASN A 108 -2.99 3.34 2.78
CA ASN A 108 -4.03 4.06 3.51
C ASN A 108 -3.59 4.27 4.98
N LYS A 109 -4.53 4.47 5.91
CA LYS A 109 -4.27 4.82 7.32
C LYS A 109 -4.98 3.89 8.31
N PHE A 110 -5.29 2.66 7.90
CA PHE A 110 -5.88 1.66 8.80
C PHE A 110 -4.85 1.19 9.82
N ALA A 111 -5.10 1.43 11.11
CA ALA A 111 -4.16 1.08 12.18
C ALA A 111 -4.52 -0.20 12.94
N ASP A 112 -5.79 -0.59 12.96
CA ASP A 112 -6.29 -1.69 13.79
C ASP A 112 -7.02 -2.74 12.96
N LEU A 113 -6.87 -4.01 13.34
CA LEU A 113 -7.62 -5.12 12.73
C LEU A 113 -9.14 -4.97 12.90
N ASP A 114 -9.60 -4.32 13.97
CA ASP A 114 -11.04 -4.07 14.17
C ASP A 114 -11.60 -3.07 13.13
N ALA A 115 -10.77 -2.14 12.64
CA ALA A 115 -11.18 -1.24 11.58
C ALA A 115 -11.48 -2.00 10.28
N LEU A 116 -10.78 -3.11 10.02
CA LEU A 116 -10.95 -3.97 8.85
C LEU A 116 -12.14 -4.93 8.96
N SER A 117 -12.77 -5.08 10.12
CA SER A 117 -13.84 -6.05 10.33
C SER A 117 -15.00 -5.99 9.31
N PRO A 118 -15.39 -4.83 8.74
CA PRO A 118 -16.44 -4.78 7.73
C PRO A 118 -16.09 -5.53 6.43
N ILE A 119 -14.80 -5.65 6.10
CA ILE A 119 -14.33 -6.38 4.91
C ILE A 119 -14.73 -7.86 4.99
N HIS A 120 -14.90 -8.42 6.19
CA HIS A 120 -15.35 -9.82 6.38
C HIS A 120 -16.73 -10.11 5.75
N SER A 121 -17.54 -9.08 5.49
CA SER A 121 -18.82 -9.23 4.79
C SER A 121 -18.68 -9.45 3.27
N LEU A 122 -17.50 -9.14 2.71
CA LEU A 122 -17.20 -9.20 1.28
C LEU A 122 -16.73 -10.61 0.91
N VAL A 123 -17.66 -11.56 0.99
CA VAL A 123 -17.37 -13.00 0.88
C VAL A 123 -16.80 -13.45 -0.46
N ASN A 124 -16.97 -12.67 -1.52
CA ASN A 124 -16.47 -12.98 -2.87
C ASN A 124 -15.08 -12.40 -3.17
N ILE A 125 -14.45 -11.68 -2.23
CA ILE A 125 -13.10 -11.14 -2.43
C ILE A 125 -12.11 -12.30 -2.63
N ARG A 126 -11.33 -12.18 -3.70
CA ARG A 126 -10.21 -13.05 -4.09
C ARG A 126 -8.87 -12.36 -3.90
N ILE A 127 -8.81 -11.04 -4.12
CA ILE A 127 -7.59 -10.24 -3.99
C ILE A 127 -7.84 -9.09 -3.05
N LEU A 128 -7.02 -9.00 -2.01
CA LEU A 128 -7.01 -7.89 -1.07
C LEU A 128 -5.58 -7.36 -0.95
N ASN A 129 -5.40 -6.06 -1.17
CA ASN A 129 -4.12 -5.41 -0.94
C ASN A 129 -4.27 -4.34 0.14
N LEU A 130 -3.50 -4.47 1.22
CA LEU A 130 -3.46 -3.59 2.38
C LEU A 130 -2.01 -3.19 2.73
N ILE A 131 -1.05 -3.43 1.83
CA ILE A 131 0.36 -3.01 1.96
C ILE A 131 0.44 -1.54 2.37
N ASP A 132 1.43 -1.20 3.19
CA ASP A 132 1.67 0.16 3.70
C ASP A 132 0.50 0.79 4.48
N ASN A 133 -0.39 -0.04 5.05
CA ASN A 133 -1.26 0.38 6.14
C ASN A 133 -0.61 0.06 7.50
N PRO A 134 -0.72 0.93 8.52
CA PRO A 134 -0.14 0.66 9.84
C PRO A 134 -0.57 -0.69 10.46
N VAL A 135 -1.78 -1.17 10.16
CA VAL A 135 -2.30 -2.49 10.58
C VAL A 135 -1.44 -3.68 10.09
N GLY A 136 -0.70 -3.51 8.99
CA GLY A 136 0.26 -4.49 8.47
C GLY A 136 1.54 -4.62 9.30
N GLY A 137 1.66 -3.87 10.41
CA GLY A 137 2.81 -3.92 11.31
C GLY A 137 4.02 -3.20 10.74
N VAL A 138 3.81 -2.04 10.11
CA VAL A 138 4.89 -1.20 9.56
C VAL A 138 5.71 -0.53 10.67
N ASP A 139 5.14 -0.41 11.88
CA ASP A 139 5.75 0.29 13.01
C ASP A 139 6.35 -0.64 14.08
N ASP A 140 5.91 -1.90 14.15
CA ASP A 140 6.42 -2.92 15.08
C ASP A 140 6.74 -4.21 14.30
N ASP A 141 8.03 -4.37 13.95
CA ASP A 141 8.67 -5.47 13.20
C ASP A 141 8.63 -6.83 13.92
N THR A 142 7.48 -7.23 14.46
CA THR A 142 7.32 -8.57 15.02
C THR A 142 6.65 -9.45 13.97
N GLN A 143 7.37 -10.45 13.47
CA GLN A 143 6.82 -11.45 12.54
C GLN A 143 5.51 -12.08 13.04
N LEU A 144 5.31 -12.13 14.36
CA LEU A 144 4.08 -12.59 14.98
C LEU A 144 2.86 -11.69 14.68
N ALA A 145 3.06 -10.37 14.62
CA ALA A 145 1.99 -9.42 14.30
C ALA A 145 1.56 -9.57 12.83
N LYS A 146 2.53 -9.66 11.91
CA LYS A 146 2.28 -9.94 10.48
C LYS A 146 1.59 -11.28 10.27
N ALA A 147 2.01 -12.33 10.98
CA ALA A 147 1.37 -13.65 10.93
C ALA A 147 -0.07 -13.62 11.47
N THR A 148 -0.32 -12.93 12.59
CA THR A 148 -1.66 -12.80 13.18
C THR A 148 -2.61 -12.02 12.27
N TYR A 149 -2.12 -10.92 11.68
CA TYR A 149 -2.85 -10.14 10.69
C TYR A 149 -3.26 -11.01 9.49
N ARG A 150 -2.30 -11.73 8.92
CA ARG A 150 -2.52 -12.57 7.74
C ARG A 150 -3.47 -13.73 8.04
N GLU A 151 -3.23 -14.47 9.13
CA GLU A 151 -4.08 -15.59 9.53
C GLU A 151 -5.51 -15.12 9.85
N GLY A 152 -5.65 -13.98 10.55
CA GLY A 152 -6.94 -13.39 10.88
C GLY A 152 -7.78 -13.08 9.65
N LEU A 153 -7.20 -12.41 8.65
CA LEU A 153 -7.88 -12.07 7.41
C LEU A 153 -8.18 -13.29 6.54
N LEU A 154 -7.25 -14.23 6.39
CA LEU A 154 -7.47 -15.47 5.63
C LEU A 154 -8.56 -16.35 6.24
N LYS A 155 -8.66 -16.36 7.57
CA LYS A 155 -9.73 -17.08 8.28
C LYS A 155 -11.09 -16.40 8.09
N ALA A 156 -11.12 -15.08 8.05
CA ALA A 156 -12.35 -14.31 7.87
C ALA A 156 -12.85 -14.30 6.42
N LEU A 157 -11.93 -14.40 5.44
CA LEU A 157 -12.20 -14.36 4.01
C LEU A 157 -11.87 -15.72 3.36
N PRO A 158 -12.80 -16.69 3.38
CA PRO A 158 -12.53 -18.06 2.95
C PRO A 158 -12.29 -18.21 1.44
N ASN A 159 -12.62 -17.19 0.63
CA ASN A 159 -12.38 -17.16 -0.82
C ASN A 159 -11.14 -16.34 -1.21
N LEU A 160 -10.45 -15.74 -0.23
CA LEU A 160 -9.25 -14.95 -0.49
C LEU A 160 -8.15 -15.86 -1.06
N GLN A 161 -7.67 -15.49 -2.23
CA GLN A 161 -6.62 -16.18 -2.98
C GLN A 161 -5.28 -15.50 -2.76
N ALA A 162 -5.26 -14.15 -2.81
CA ALA A 162 -4.08 -13.37 -2.47
C ALA A 162 -4.38 -12.25 -1.49
N LEU A 163 -3.43 -12.06 -0.58
CA LEU A 163 -3.37 -10.96 0.37
C LEU A 163 -1.98 -10.33 0.27
N ASP A 164 -1.92 -9.04 -0.01
CA ASP A 164 -0.67 -8.26 -0.10
C ASP A 164 0.30 -8.83 -1.14
N GLY A 165 -0.24 -9.27 -2.29
CA GLY A 165 0.55 -9.86 -3.38
C GLY A 165 1.01 -11.30 -3.11
N LEU A 166 0.67 -11.89 -1.96
CA LEU A 166 1.06 -13.25 -1.58
C LEU A 166 -0.15 -14.18 -1.51
N ASP A 167 -0.03 -15.41 -1.97
CA ASP A 167 -1.06 -16.44 -1.88
C ASP A 167 -1.16 -17.09 -0.49
N ARG A 168 -2.03 -18.09 -0.33
CA ARG A 168 -2.15 -18.84 0.95
C ARG A 168 -0.87 -19.53 1.40
N ASN A 169 0.03 -19.83 0.47
CA ASN A 169 1.30 -20.49 0.72
C ASN A 169 2.41 -19.47 1.03
N GLY A 170 2.15 -18.17 0.82
CA GLY A 170 3.12 -17.10 0.96
C GLY A 170 3.97 -16.89 -0.29
N GLU A 171 3.56 -17.43 -1.42
CA GLU A 171 4.22 -17.26 -2.72
C GLU A 171 3.66 -16.01 -3.43
N GLN A 172 4.51 -15.31 -4.17
CA GLN A 172 4.07 -14.13 -4.92
C GLN A 172 3.06 -14.53 -6.00
N VAL A 173 1.96 -13.79 -6.07
CA VAL A 173 0.94 -13.99 -7.10
C VAL A 173 1.14 -12.94 -8.19
N VAL A 174 1.49 -13.42 -9.37
CA VAL A 174 1.45 -12.61 -10.59
C VAL A 174 0.06 -12.79 -11.18
N PHE A 175 -0.75 -11.72 -11.16
CA PHE A 175 -2.07 -11.74 -11.81
C PHE A 175 -1.90 -11.40 -13.29
N GLU A 176 -2.60 -12.10 -14.20
CA GLU A 176 -2.47 -11.92 -15.66
C GLU A 176 -2.78 -10.49 -16.16
N ASP A 177 -3.49 -9.67 -15.36
CA ASP A 177 -3.73 -8.24 -15.65
C ASP A 177 -2.59 -7.31 -15.21
N SER A 178 -1.64 -7.82 -14.43
CA SER A 178 -0.40 -7.10 -14.15
C SER A 178 0.47 -7.25 -15.39
N GLU A 179 0.60 -6.19 -16.19
CA GLU A 179 1.56 -6.19 -17.29
C GLU A 179 2.90 -6.71 -16.76
N PRO A 180 3.55 -7.68 -17.43
CA PRO A 180 4.85 -8.14 -16.99
C PRO A 180 5.76 -6.91 -16.94
N GLU A 181 6.26 -6.58 -15.75
CA GLU A 181 7.42 -5.71 -15.64
C GLU A 181 8.50 -6.40 -16.48
N ASP A 182 8.87 -5.74 -17.58
CA ASP A 182 9.87 -6.18 -18.53
C ASP A 182 11.07 -6.72 -17.76
N ASP A 183 11.29 -8.04 -17.83
CA ASP A 183 12.50 -8.70 -17.36
C ASP A 183 13.64 -8.08 -18.17
N GLU A 184 14.25 -6.99 -17.67
CA GLU A 184 15.44 -6.42 -18.29
C GLU A 184 16.52 -7.50 -18.27
N GLU A 185 16.78 -7.99 -19.48
CA GLU A 185 17.61 -9.12 -19.81
C GLU A 185 18.95 -9.12 -19.05
N GLU A 186 19.26 -10.30 -18.51
CA GLU A 186 20.54 -10.74 -17.99
C GLU A 186 21.70 -10.33 -18.93
N TYR A 187 22.38 -9.22 -18.62
CA TYR A 187 23.67 -8.90 -19.22
C TYR A 187 24.71 -9.90 -18.69
N SER A 188 24.77 -11.07 -19.33
CA SER A 188 25.97 -11.90 -19.34
C SER A 188 27.06 -11.16 -20.12
N SER A 189 27.80 -10.29 -19.42
CA SER A 189 29.01 -9.69 -19.96
C SER A 189 30.11 -10.74 -19.98
N GLU A 190 30.14 -11.58 -21.03
CA GLU A 190 31.37 -12.27 -21.44
C GLU A 190 32.34 -11.21 -21.97
N SER A 191 33.23 -10.76 -21.08
CA SER A 191 34.36 -9.91 -21.45
C SER A 191 35.55 -10.80 -21.79
N GLU A 192 35.64 -11.19 -23.06
CA GLU A 192 36.91 -11.59 -23.69
C GLU A 192 37.62 -10.32 -24.16
N GLU A 193 38.64 -9.86 -23.43
CA GLU A 193 39.71 -9.06 -24.05
C GLU A 193 41.07 -9.58 -23.62
N GLU A 194 41.82 -9.98 -24.64
CA GLU A 194 43.15 -10.54 -24.58
C GLU A 194 44.22 -9.47 -24.31
N GLU A 195 45.20 -9.87 -23.51
CA GLU A 195 46.64 -9.77 -23.76
C GLU A 195 47.15 -8.52 -24.50
N ASP A 196 47.72 -7.56 -23.75
CA ASP A 196 48.97 -6.93 -24.17
C ASP A 196 49.85 -6.65 -22.95
N GLY A 197 51.12 -7.01 -23.10
CA GLY A 197 52.09 -7.10 -22.02
C GLY A 197 53.12 -5.98 -22.01
N GLN A 198 54.03 -6.13 -21.03
CA GLN A 198 55.34 -5.47 -20.87
C GLN A 198 55.29 -4.02 -20.35
N GLU A 199 56.11 -3.57 -19.41
CA GLU A 199 57.27 -4.08 -18.65
C GLU A 199 57.39 -3.11 -17.43
N GLU A 200 57.54 -3.64 -16.21
CA GLU A 200 58.75 -3.58 -15.35
C GLU A 200 59.32 -2.17 -15.07
N GLU A 201 59.36 -1.76 -13.79
CA GLU A 201 60.59 -1.72 -12.98
C GLU A 201 60.44 -0.80 -11.73
N GLU A 202 60.91 -1.35 -10.60
CA GLU A 202 61.68 -0.74 -9.50
C GLU A 202 61.10 0.45 -8.69
N ASP A 203 61.33 0.63 -7.39
CA ASP A 203 61.81 -0.12 -6.21
C ASP A 203 61.73 0.93 -5.05
N ASP A 204 62.16 0.55 -3.85
CA ASP A 204 62.48 1.37 -2.65
C ASP A 204 61.36 1.67 -1.62
N GLU A 205 61.35 0.82 -0.56
CA GLU A 205 61.91 1.13 0.78
C GLU A 205 61.54 2.49 1.43
N GLU A 206 61.17 2.67 2.72
CA GLU A 206 61.21 1.92 3.96
C GLU A 206 60.21 2.53 4.98
N GLU A 207 60.04 1.79 6.07
CA GLU A 207 59.52 2.05 7.42
C GLU A 207 59.37 3.49 7.94
N ASP A 208 58.34 3.71 8.76
CA ASP A 208 58.52 4.38 10.07
C ASP A 208 57.39 3.95 11.02
N GLU A 209 57.74 3.05 11.95
CA GLU A 209 57.06 2.92 13.25
C GLU A 209 57.22 4.22 14.03
N LYS A 210 56.18 4.73 14.72
CA LYS A 210 56.26 5.14 16.14
C LYS A 210 54.89 5.12 16.82
N ASP A 211 54.78 4.12 17.67
CA ASP A 211 54.19 4.09 19.01
C ASP A 211 54.09 5.46 19.71
N ASP A 212 52.96 5.70 20.38
CA ASP A 212 52.92 6.39 21.66
C ASP A 212 51.59 6.02 22.37
N GLU A 213 51.68 4.96 23.17
CA GLU A 213 50.84 4.73 24.33
C GLU A 213 50.93 5.92 25.31
N ASP A 214 49.79 6.42 25.79
CA ASP A 214 49.73 6.86 27.18
C ASP A 214 48.39 6.47 27.82
N GLU A 215 48.47 5.33 28.50
CA GLU A 215 47.76 4.96 29.72
C GLU A 215 47.35 6.19 30.58
N SER A 216 46.11 6.31 31.05
CA SER A 216 45.66 5.76 32.34
C SER A 216 44.86 6.82 33.13
N PRO A 217 44.09 6.43 34.18
CA PRO A 217 42.69 6.84 34.28
C PRO A 217 42.39 7.56 35.62
N PRO A 218 41.39 7.13 36.42
CA PRO A 218 40.24 7.95 36.80
C PRO A 218 40.36 8.47 38.24
N ASN A 219 39.59 9.50 38.64
CA ASN A 219 39.37 9.67 40.07
C ASN A 219 38.06 10.35 40.52
N ALA A 220 37.50 9.68 41.53
CA ALA A 220 36.83 10.19 42.72
C ALA A 220 35.46 10.89 42.63
N LYS A 221 34.43 10.05 42.86
CA LYS A 221 33.55 10.02 44.05
C LYS A 221 33.16 11.33 44.77
N ARG A 222 31.91 11.24 45.29
CA ARG A 222 31.25 11.95 46.42
C ARG A 222 30.41 13.15 45.97
N ARG A 223 29.16 13.37 46.39
CA ARG A 223 28.57 13.18 47.74
C ARG A 223 27.03 12.98 47.64
N LYS A 224 26.51 12.13 48.53
CA LYS A 224 25.16 12.25 49.11
C LYS A 224 25.04 13.57 49.87
N THR A 225 23.89 14.24 49.78
CA THR A 225 23.25 14.92 50.91
C THR A 225 21.74 14.83 50.80
N ASP A 226 21.16 14.35 51.89
CA ASP A 226 19.76 14.38 52.32
C ASP A 226 19.11 15.77 52.38
N ALA A 227 17.80 15.73 52.62
CA ALA A 227 16.92 16.74 53.25
C ALA A 227 16.36 17.84 52.33
N ALA A 228 15.14 18.37 52.50
CA ALA A 228 13.95 18.03 53.27
C ALA A 228 12.87 19.08 52.90
N ALA A 229 11.60 18.68 53.02
CA ALA A 229 10.46 19.44 53.53
C ALA A 229 9.87 20.68 52.80
N ALA A 230 8.52 20.73 52.94
CA ALA A 230 7.59 21.87 52.83
C ALA A 230 7.34 22.39 51.40
N GLU A 231 6.12 22.59 50.94
CA GLU A 231 4.79 22.73 51.57
C GLU A 231 3.72 22.34 50.55
#